data_AF-A0A7C1PGH4-F1
#
_entry.id   AF-A0A7C1PGH4-F1
#
_cell.length_a   1.000
_cell.length_b   1.000
_cell.length_c   1.000
_cell.angle_alpha   90.00
_cell.angle_beta   90.00
_cell.angle_gamma   90.00
#
_symmetry.space_group_name_H-M   'P 1'
#
loop_
_entity.id
_entity.type
_entity.pdbx_description
1 polymer ?
#
loop_
_entity_poly.entity_id
_entity_poly.type
_entity_poly.pdbx_seq_one_letter_code
_entity_poly.pdbx_strand_id
1 'polypeptide(L)'
;MSKKSWIKKYPAQLCLYMLMSNIEYGCFYIKRLPGFRPKQIWISLDYTFAEDILKKLERINKHVKEGTIPEPITSYDICKYCGFLHICFPDFVGKEIEIIDEIEIEEAIRKTEELKPAYREYNKQLKAWKEALKEREKVIVGPYLVLGKWVDKKAYSVPESRYWGSKVMIKPGTEALREEE
;
A
#
# COMPACT_ATOMS: atom_id res chain seq x y z
N MET A 1 -11.74 -15.10 11.23
CA MET A 1 -11.08 -15.15 9.90
C MET A 1 -10.80 -13.75 9.36
N SER A 2 -9.76 -13.57 8.55
CA SER A 2 -9.37 -12.27 7.95
C SER A 2 -10.51 -11.64 7.13
N LYS A 3 -10.65 -10.30 7.19
CA LYS A 3 -11.66 -9.54 6.41
C LYS A 3 -11.43 -9.62 4.89
N LYS A 4 -10.19 -9.83 4.46
CA LYS A 4 -9.80 -9.84 3.04
C LYS A 4 -10.08 -11.20 2.40
N SER A 5 -11.00 -11.26 1.45
CA SER A 5 -11.44 -12.52 0.80
C SER A 5 -10.29 -13.32 0.18
N TRP A 6 -9.32 -12.66 -0.46
CA TRP A 6 -8.17 -13.34 -1.07
C TRP A 6 -7.24 -14.02 -0.05
N ILE A 7 -7.16 -13.53 1.18
CA ILE A 7 -6.33 -14.13 2.23
C ILE A 7 -6.95 -15.44 2.73
N LYS A 8 -8.29 -15.55 2.69
CA LYS A 8 -9.01 -16.76 3.12
C LYS A 8 -8.68 -18.00 2.28
N LYS A 9 -8.17 -17.81 1.06
CA LYS A 9 -7.78 -18.90 0.15
C LYS A 9 -6.59 -19.71 0.69
N TYR A 10 -5.62 -19.06 1.35
CA TYR A 10 -4.42 -19.75 1.81
C TYR A 10 -4.73 -20.80 2.90
N PRO A 11 -5.44 -20.47 4.00
CA PRO A 11 -5.81 -21.48 5.00
C PRO A 11 -6.61 -22.64 4.42
N ALA A 12 -7.51 -22.37 3.46
CA ALA A 12 -8.29 -23.42 2.80
C ALA A 12 -7.37 -24.39 2.02
N GLN A 13 -6.39 -23.86 1.29
CA GLN A 13 -5.42 -24.66 0.56
C GLN A 13 -4.57 -25.53 1.50
N LEU A 14 -4.05 -24.95 2.59
CA LEU A 14 -3.25 -25.70 3.56
C LEU A 14 -4.09 -26.78 4.25
N CYS A 15 -5.32 -26.46 4.66
CA CYS A 15 -6.23 -27.41 5.29
C CYS A 15 -6.51 -28.63 4.39
N LEU A 16 -6.73 -28.40 3.09
CA LEU A 16 -6.89 -29.49 2.11
C LEU A 16 -5.63 -30.35 2.00
N TYR A 17 -4.43 -29.74 1.93
CA TYR A 17 -3.17 -30.50 1.88
C TYR A 17 -2.95 -31.34 3.13
N MET A 18 -3.28 -30.80 4.30
CA MET A 18 -3.21 -31.49 5.58
C MET A 18 -4.19 -32.67 5.61
N LEU A 19 -5.42 -32.49 5.14
CA LEU A 19 -6.42 -33.55 5.04
C LEU A 19 -5.98 -34.67 4.07
N MET A 20 -5.51 -34.30 2.86
CA MET A 20 -5.06 -35.27 1.85
C MET A 20 -3.83 -36.07 2.30
N SER A 21 -2.94 -35.45 3.08
CA SER A 21 -1.71 -36.09 3.56
C SER A 21 -1.88 -36.74 4.94
N ASN A 22 -3.08 -36.63 5.53
CA ASN A 22 -3.39 -37.09 6.88
C ASN A 22 -2.43 -36.55 7.96
N ILE A 23 -2.14 -35.24 7.91
CA ILE A 23 -1.24 -34.53 8.84
C ILE A 23 -2.05 -33.55 9.70
N GLU A 24 -1.83 -33.57 11.01
CA GLU A 24 -2.59 -32.73 11.96
C GLU A 24 -2.10 -31.29 12.05
N TYR A 25 -0.83 -31.00 11.71
CA TYR A 25 -0.24 -29.68 11.84
C TYR A 25 0.43 -29.21 10.54
N GLY A 26 0.08 -28.00 10.12
CA GLY A 26 0.68 -27.30 9.00
C GLY A 26 1.30 -25.98 9.42
N CYS A 27 2.24 -25.47 8.63
CA CYS A 27 2.89 -24.20 8.90
C CYS A 27 2.93 -23.33 7.63
N PHE A 28 2.49 -22.08 7.76
CA PHE A 28 2.79 -21.06 6.77
C PHE A 28 4.14 -20.42 7.05
N TYR A 29 5.04 -20.53 6.08
CA TYR A 29 6.32 -19.85 6.09
C TYR A 29 6.28 -18.61 5.20
N ILE A 30 6.04 -17.44 5.80
CA ILE A 30 5.93 -16.17 5.08
C ILE A 30 7.27 -15.43 5.18
N LYS A 31 7.98 -15.31 4.05
CA LYS A 31 9.25 -14.55 3.99
C LYS A 31 9.03 -13.14 3.47
N ARG A 32 9.63 -12.16 4.14
CA ARG A 32 9.83 -10.80 3.59
C ARG A 32 11.16 -10.78 2.84
N LEU A 33 11.16 -10.38 1.56
CA LEU A 33 12.39 -10.30 0.76
C LEU A 33 13.43 -9.32 1.34
N PRO A 34 13.10 -8.04 1.61
CA PRO A 34 14.06 -7.15 2.26
C PRO A 34 14.27 -7.54 3.73
N GLY A 35 15.52 -7.87 4.08
CA GLY A 35 15.96 -8.14 5.45
C GLY A 35 15.67 -9.55 5.99
N PHE A 36 15.18 -10.47 5.15
CA PHE A 36 15.02 -11.92 5.44
C PHE A 36 14.52 -12.23 6.86
N ARG A 37 13.38 -11.66 7.24
CA ARG A 37 12.70 -11.98 8.50
C ARG A 37 11.49 -12.87 8.21
N PRO A 38 11.61 -14.19 8.33
CA PRO A 38 10.48 -15.09 8.13
C PRO A 38 9.52 -15.03 9.32
N LYS A 39 8.23 -15.15 9.03
CA LYS A 39 7.18 -15.36 10.03
C LYS A 39 6.58 -16.75 9.80
N GLN A 40 6.62 -17.56 10.85
CA GLN A 40 5.98 -18.87 10.88
C GLN A 40 4.60 -18.73 11.54
N ILE A 41 3.58 -19.33 10.92
CA ILE A 41 2.23 -19.38 11.48
C ILE A 41 1.79 -20.84 11.44
N TRP A 42 1.69 -21.44 12.62
CA TRP A 42 1.24 -22.81 12.81
C TRP A 42 -0.28 -22.88 12.81
N ILE A 43 -0.82 -23.91 12.16
CA ILE A 43 -2.25 -24.16 12.03
C ILE A 43 -2.48 -25.65 12.29
N SER A 44 -3.46 -25.96 13.13
CA SER A 44 -3.95 -27.31 13.35
C SER A 44 -5.06 -27.65 12.35
N LEU A 45 -5.20 -28.93 12.02
CA LEU A 45 -6.27 -29.43 11.17
C LEU A 45 -7.61 -29.20 11.86
N ASP A 46 -8.52 -28.51 11.18
CA ASP A 46 -9.89 -28.33 11.61
C ASP A 46 -10.80 -29.10 10.65
N TYR A 47 -11.32 -30.23 11.12
CA TYR A 47 -12.20 -31.10 10.34
C TYR A 47 -13.51 -30.42 9.94
N THR A 48 -14.04 -29.51 10.78
CA THR A 48 -15.29 -28.81 10.45
C THR A 48 -15.08 -27.88 9.26
N PHE A 49 -13.97 -27.13 9.28
CA PHE A 49 -13.59 -26.27 8.17
C PHE A 49 -13.22 -27.06 6.91
N ALA A 50 -12.56 -28.21 7.06
CA ALA A 50 -12.22 -29.10 5.94
C ALA A 50 -13.48 -29.65 5.24
N GLU A 51 -14.47 -30.08 6.01
CA GLU A 51 -15.75 -30.59 5.51
C GLU A 51 -16.52 -29.53 4.71
N ASP A 52 -16.56 -28.29 5.18
CA ASP A 52 -17.19 -27.18 4.46
C ASP A 52 -16.52 -26.91 3.10
N ILE A 53 -15.20 -27.07 3.03
CA ILE A 53 -14.45 -26.95 1.78
C ILE A 53 -14.80 -28.11 0.84
N LEU A 54 -14.88 -29.35 1.35
CA LEU A 54 -15.24 -30.53 0.55
C LEU A 54 -16.64 -30.40 -0.06
N LYS A 55 -17.64 -30.02 0.73
CA LYS A 55 -19.01 -29.76 0.23
C LYS A 55 -19.03 -28.72 -0.89
N LYS A 56 -18.20 -27.68 -0.78
CA LYS A 56 -18.06 -26.67 -1.82
C LYS A 56 -17.43 -27.25 -3.09
N LEU A 57 -16.41 -28.10 -2.96
CA LEU A 57 -15.76 -28.77 -4.09
C LEU A 57 -16.70 -29.75 -4.80
N GLU A 58 -17.51 -30.51 -4.05
CA GLU A 58 -18.52 -31.42 -4.60
C GLU A 58 -19.53 -30.68 -5.48
N ARG A 59 -20.03 -29.53 -5.00
CA ARG A 59 -20.91 -28.65 -5.79
C ARG A 59 -20.26 -28.20 -7.09
N ILE A 60 -18.99 -27.81 -7.05
CA ILE A 60 -18.25 -27.36 -8.24
C ILE A 60 -18.09 -28.53 -9.22
N ASN A 61 -17.70 -29.71 -8.73
CA ASN A 61 -17.52 -30.90 -9.56
C ASN A 61 -18.83 -31.36 -10.21
N LYS A 62 -19.96 -31.17 -9.55
CA LYS A 62 -21.29 -31.42 -10.13
C LYS A 62 -21.54 -30.53 -11.36
N HIS A 63 -21.33 -29.22 -11.23
CA HIS A 63 -21.47 -28.27 -12.34
C HIS A 63 -20.51 -28.57 -13.49
N VAL A 64 -19.25 -28.93 -13.19
CA VAL A 64 -18.26 -29.32 -14.21
C VAL A 64 -18.72 -30.57 -14.98
N LYS A 65 -19.27 -31.58 -14.27
CA LYS A 65 -19.78 -32.80 -14.89
C LYS A 65 -21.02 -32.55 -15.75
N GLU A 66 -21.88 -31.64 -15.32
CA GLU A 66 -23.14 -31.30 -16.02
C GLU A 66 -22.93 -30.24 -17.13
N GLY A 67 -21.76 -29.62 -17.21
CA GLY A 67 -21.49 -28.51 -18.14
C GLY A 67 -22.30 -27.25 -17.82
N THR A 68 -22.77 -27.11 -16.57
CA THR A 68 -23.57 -25.96 -16.12
C THR A 68 -22.68 -24.93 -15.41
N ILE A 69 -23.14 -23.68 -15.35
CA ILE A 69 -22.44 -22.58 -14.67
C ILE A 69 -23.08 -22.40 -13.28
N PRO A 70 -22.29 -22.23 -12.21
CA PRO A 70 -22.83 -21.94 -10.88
C PRO A 70 -23.51 -20.57 -10.84
N GLU A 71 -24.43 -20.40 -9.90
CA GLU A 71 -25.11 -19.12 -9.68
C GLU A 71 -24.13 -17.98 -9.35
N PRO A 72 -24.38 -16.75 -9.87
CA PRO A 72 -23.56 -15.59 -9.58
C PRO A 72 -23.48 -15.28 -8.08
N ILE A 73 -22.33 -14.79 -7.64
CA ILE A 73 -22.16 -14.29 -6.27
C ILE A 73 -22.60 -12.82 -6.19
N THR A 74 -23.23 -12.42 -5.08
CA THR A 74 -23.68 -11.04 -4.85
C THR A 74 -22.58 -10.12 -4.29
N SER A 75 -21.40 -10.66 -3.97
CA SER A 75 -20.35 -9.91 -3.28
C SER A 75 -19.49 -9.09 -4.25
N TYR A 76 -19.73 -7.77 -4.28
CA TYR A 76 -19.02 -6.83 -5.13
C TYR A 76 -17.49 -6.85 -4.94
N ASP A 77 -17.01 -6.94 -3.70
CA ASP A 77 -15.57 -6.96 -3.40
C ASP A 77 -14.85 -8.17 -3.99
N ILE A 78 -15.56 -9.27 -4.25
CA ILE A 78 -15.00 -10.46 -4.89
C ILE A 78 -15.09 -10.33 -6.42
N CYS A 79 -16.22 -9.84 -6.94
CA CYS A 79 -16.45 -9.69 -8.38
C CYS A 79 -15.44 -8.75 -9.05
N LYS A 80 -14.99 -7.68 -8.38
CA LYS A 80 -13.99 -6.73 -8.89
C LYS A 80 -12.67 -7.38 -9.34
N TYR A 81 -12.27 -8.47 -8.69
CA TYR A 81 -11.01 -9.16 -8.95
C TYR A 81 -11.22 -10.52 -9.62
N CYS A 82 -12.45 -10.82 -10.07
CA CYS A 82 -12.80 -12.09 -10.68
C CYS A 82 -12.39 -12.13 -12.15
N GLY A 83 -11.62 -13.15 -12.56
CA GLY A 83 -11.24 -13.35 -13.95
C GLY A 83 -12.42 -13.66 -14.90
N PHE A 84 -13.55 -14.11 -14.35
CA PHE A 84 -14.75 -14.48 -15.11
C PHE A 84 -15.79 -13.35 -15.20
N LEU A 85 -15.40 -12.11 -14.88
CA LEU A 85 -16.32 -10.97 -14.89
C LEU A 85 -16.99 -10.77 -16.26
N HIS A 86 -16.23 -11.00 -17.34
CA HIS A 86 -16.66 -10.92 -18.73
C HIS A 86 -17.60 -12.06 -19.19
N ILE A 87 -17.92 -13.01 -18.31
CA ILE A 87 -18.85 -14.12 -18.59
C ILE A 87 -20.07 -13.99 -17.68
N CYS A 88 -19.84 -13.72 -16.40
CA CYS A 88 -20.88 -13.70 -15.37
C CYS A 88 -21.74 -12.42 -15.40
N PHE A 89 -21.17 -11.28 -15.83
CA PHE A 89 -21.83 -9.96 -15.91
C PHE A 89 -22.79 -9.65 -14.75
N PRO A 90 -22.32 -9.65 -13.49
CA PRO A 90 -23.17 -9.32 -12.36
C PRO A 90 -23.58 -7.84 -12.38
N ASP A 91 -24.80 -7.55 -11.93
CA ASP A 91 -25.26 -6.18 -11.74
C ASP A 91 -24.40 -5.46 -10.68
N PHE A 92 -23.78 -4.36 -11.09
CA PHE A 92 -22.99 -3.53 -10.20
C PHE A 92 -23.83 -2.39 -9.64
N VAL A 93 -24.36 -2.59 -8.43
CA VAL A 93 -24.94 -1.51 -7.65
C VAL A 93 -23.79 -0.67 -7.10
N GLY A 94 -23.61 0.54 -7.66
CA GLY A 94 -22.64 1.51 -7.15
C GLY A 94 -22.94 1.83 -5.67
N LYS A 95 -21.90 2.03 -4.87
CA LYS A 95 -22.10 2.59 -3.54
C LYS A 95 -22.66 4.00 -3.68
N GLU A 96 -23.60 4.34 -2.81
CA GLU A 96 -24.14 5.69 -2.71
C GLU A 96 -23.00 6.69 -2.59
N ILE A 97 -23.03 7.72 -3.43
CA ILE A 97 -22.12 8.84 -3.35
C ILE A 97 -22.76 9.80 -2.36
N GLU A 98 -22.08 10.01 -1.23
CA GLU A 98 -22.47 11.07 -0.30
C GLU A 98 -22.12 12.41 -0.95
N ILE A 99 -23.15 13.23 -1.21
CA ILE A 99 -23.00 14.61 -1.66
C ILE A 99 -22.96 15.45 -0.38
N ILE A 100 -21.83 16.11 -0.16
CA ILE A 100 -21.59 16.95 1.01
C ILE A 100 -21.37 18.37 0.48
N ASP A 101 -22.27 19.29 0.85
CA ASP A 101 -22.23 20.70 0.45
C ASP A 101 -21.62 21.57 1.55
N GLU A 102 -20.36 21.27 1.91
CA GLU A 102 -19.60 22.04 2.90
C GLU A 102 -18.64 23.00 2.21
N ILE A 103 -18.99 24.29 2.20
CA ILE A 103 -18.25 25.37 1.52
C ILE A 103 -16.79 25.44 1.98
N GLU A 104 -16.53 25.24 3.27
CA GLU A 104 -15.16 25.29 3.83
C GLU A 104 -14.25 24.19 3.25
N ILE A 105 -14.80 22.98 3.04
CA ILE A 105 -14.07 21.86 2.46
C ILE A 105 -13.81 22.13 0.97
N GLU A 106 -14.80 22.66 0.24
CA GLU A 106 -14.65 23.00 -1.17
C GLU A 106 -13.55 24.07 -1.38
N GLU A 107 -13.55 25.13 -0.58
CA GLU A 107 -12.52 26.16 -0.63
C GLU A 107 -11.13 25.60 -0.29
N ALA A 108 -11.03 24.73 0.72
CA ALA A 108 -9.77 24.10 1.11
C ALA A 108 -9.23 23.21 -0.01
N ILE A 109 -10.09 22.46 -0.70
CA ILE A 109 -9.71 21.64 -1.85
C ILE A 109 -9.23 22.54 -3.00
N ARG A 110 -9.97 23.61 -3.32
CA ARG A 110 -9.59 24.55 -4.40
C ARG A 110 -8.23 25.19 -4.13
N LYS A 111 -8.01 25.73 -2.92
CA LYS A 111 -6.71 26.30 -2.51
C LYS A 111 -5.58 25.27 -2.60
N THR A 112 -5.86 24.01 -2.23
CA THR A 112 -4.88 22.94 -2.33
C THR A 112 -4.52 22.64 -3.79
N GLU A 113 -5.50 22.65 -4.70
CA GLU A 113 -5.25 22.45 -6.13
C GLU A 113 -4.47 23.58 -6.78
N GLU A 114 -4.74 24.83 -6.40
CA GLU A 114 -3.95 26.00 -6.83
C GLU A 114 -2.51 25.94 -6.34
N LEU A 115 -2.27 25.41 -5.14
CA LEU A 115 -0.93 25.24 -4.56
C LEU A 115 -0.15 24.05 -5.13
N LYS A 116 -0.82 23.02 -5.69
CA LYS A 116 -0.17 21.84 -6.29
C LYS A 116 0.88 22.19 -7.35
N PRO A 117 0.64 23.06 -8.35
CA PRO A 117 1.66 23.42 -9.34
C PRO A 117 2.87 24.09 -8.71
N ALA A 118 2.66 25.09 -7.84
CA ALA A 118 3.74 25.77 -7.12
C ALA A 118 4.55 24.80 -6.25
N TYR A 119 3.89 23.85 -5.58
CA TYR A 119 4.55 22.80 -4.78
C TYR A 119 5.36 21.82 -5.65
N ARG A 120 4.87 21.49 -6.86
CA ARG A 120 5.61 20.65 -7.82
C ARG A 120 6.85 21.37 -8.32
N GLU A 121 6.74 22.65 -8.67
CA GLU A 121 7.87 23.47 -9.10
C GLU A 121 8.90 23.65 -7.99
N TYR A 122 8.45 23.97 -6.78
CA TYR A 122 9.30 24.02 -5.58
C TYR A 122 10.06 22.72 -5.39
N ASN A 123 9.39 21.55 -5.45
CA ASN A 123 10.06 20.27 -5.30
C ASN A 123 11.04 19.94 -6.44
N LYS A 124 10.73 20.37 -7.66
CA LYS A 124 11.62 20.20 -8.82
C LYS A 124 12.90 21.00 -8.63
N GLN A 125 12.79 22.28 -8.26
CA GLN A 125 13.94 23.13 -7.96
C GLN A 125 14.71 22.63 -6.72
N LEU A 126 13.99 22.21 -5.68
CA LEU A 126 14.56 21.64 -4.45
C LEU A 126 15.42 20.42 -4.74
N LYS A 127 14.95 19.51 -5.61
CA LYS A 127 15.75 18.35 -6.05
C LYS A 127 16.95 18.80 -6.87
N ALA A 128 16.77 19.71 -7.82
CA ALA A 128 17.83 20.16 -8.71
C ALA A 128 19.03 20.77 -7.96
N TRP A 129 18.80 21.70 -7.04
CA TRP A 129 19.92 22.30 -6.31
C TRP A 129 20.53 21.35 -5.28
N LYS A 130 19.73 20.48 -4.63
CA LYS A 130 20.25 19.47 -3.71
C LYS A 130 21.13 18.45 -4.40
N GLU A 131 20.77 18.08 -5.63
CA GLU A 131 21.57 17.18 -6.48
C GLU A 131 22.88 17.84 -6.90
N ALA A 132 22.83 19.11 -7.34
CA ALA A 132 24.03 19.87 -7.68
C ALA A 132 24.99 20.10 -6.49
N LEU A 133 24.45 20.13 -5.26
CA LEU A 133 25.22 20.33 -4.03
C LEU A 133 25.45 19.04 -3.23
N LYS A 134 25.29 17.86 -3.84
CA LYS A 134 25.73 16.58 -3.23
C LYS A 134 27.23 16.63 -2.97
N GLU A 135 27.66 16.03 -1.86
CA GLU A 135 29.07 15.89 -1.42
C GLU A 135 29.79 17.18 -1.01
N ARG A 136 29.13 18.34 -1.05
CA ARG A 136 29.72 19.61 -0.59
C ARG A 136 29.21 19.97 0.81
N GLU A 137 30.08 19.85 1.81
CA GLU A 137 29.69 20.00 3.23
C GLU A 137 29.28 21.43 3.62
N LYS A 138 29.92 22.45 3.05
CA LYS A 138 29.63 23.86 3.34
C LYS A 138 29.83 24.71 2.09
N VAL A 139 28.74 25.20 1.53
CA VAL A 139 28.77 26.00 0.29
C VAL A 139 27.97 27.27 0.49
N ILE A 140 28.56 28.40 0.10
CA ILE A 140 27.87 29.67 -0.07
C ILE A 140 27.51 29.80 -1.55
N VAL A 141 26.23 29.95 -1.85
CA VAL A 141 25.73 30.22 -3.21
C VAL A 141 24.98 31.55 -3.16
N GLY A 142 25.63 32.63 -3.61
CA GLY A 142 25.08 33.98 -3.48
C GLY A 142 24.78 34.34 -2.01
N PRO A 143 23.54 34.75 -1.67
CA PRO A 143 23.17 35.09 -0.29
C PRO A 143 22.87 33.87 0.61
N TYR A 144 22.91 32.64 0.07
CA TYR A 144 22.47 31.44 0.79
C TYR A 144 23.65 30.60 1.30
N LEU A 145 23.59 30.18 2.57
CA LEU A 145 24.51 29.20 3.15
C LEU A 145 23.84 27.82 3.16
N VAL A 146 24.42 26.87 2.42
CA VAL A 146 23.97 25.48 2.36
C VAL A 146 24.96 24.61 3.14
N LEU A 147 24.45 23.93 4.17
CA LEU A 147 25.22 22.94 4.94
C LEU A 147 24.78 21.54 4.52
N GLY A 148 25.72 20.78 3.96
CA GLY A 148 25.58 19.38 3.65
C GLY A 148 26.18 18.52 4.75
N LYS A 149 25.42 17.53 5.23
CA LYS A 149 25.92 16.55 6.21
C LYS A 149 25.50 15.15 5.79
N TRP A 150 26.44 14.23 5.80
CA TRP A 150 26.12 12.81 5.75
C TRP A 150 25.44 12.40 7.06
N VAL A 151 24.22 11.88 6.96
CA VAL A 151 23.48 11.38 8.11
C VAL A 151 23.48 9.85 8.06
N ASP A 152 24.21 9.27 9.00
CA ASP A 152 24.27 7.82 9.18
C ASP A 152 23.10 7.40 10.08
N LYS A 153 22.21 6.53 9.57
CA LYS A 153 21.13 5.95 10.38
C LYS A 153 21.67 4.77 11.19
N LYS A 154 21.70 4.92 12.51
CA LYS A 154 22.06 3.82 13.42
C LYS A 154 20.98 2.72 13.37
N ALA A 155 21.41 1.48 13.17
CA ALA A 155 20.54 0.32 13.01
C ALA A 155 20.00 -0.15 14.37
N TYR A 156 18.67 -0.24 14.51
CA TYR A 156 18.03 -1.04 15.57
C TYR A 156 17.21 -2.20 14.99
N SER A 157 16.70 -2.09 13.75
CA SER A 157 16.06 -3.21 13.04
C SER A 157 16.05 -3.08 11.50
N VAL A 158 16.80 -2.14 10.90
CA VAL A 158 16.90 -1.88 9.45
C VAL A 158 18.39 -1.78 9.09
N PRO A 159 18.85 -2.26 7.92
CA PRO A 159 20.26 -2.13 7.52
C PRO A 159 20.74 -0.68 7.55
N GLU A 160 21.99 -0.50 7.96
CA GLU A 160 22.64 0.81 7.99
C GLU A 160 22.59 1.41 6.59
N SER A 161 22.08 2.64 6.52
CA SER A 161 22.00 3.39 5.27
C SER A 161 22.45 4.81 5.53
N ARG A 162 23.20 5.33 4.56
CA ARG A 162 23.76 6.66 4.57
C ARG A 162 22.99 7.51 3.58
N TYR A 163 22.48 8.66 4.03
CA TYR A 163 21.82 9.62 3.13
C TYR A 163 22.38 11.02 3.33
N TRP A 164 22.41 11.79 2.24
CA TRP A 164 22.83 13.18 2.26
C TRP A 164 21.70 14.07 2.76
N GLY A 165 21.93 14.75 3.88
CA GLY A 165 21.02 15.77 4.41
C GLY A 165 21.58 17.16 4.12
N SER A 166 20.82 18.00 3.41
CA SER A 166 21.17 19.41 3.18
C SER A 166 20.22 20.33 3.92
N LYS A 167 20.74 21.27 4.72
CA LYS A 167 19.96 22.33 5.38
C LYS A 167 20.39 23.68 4.80
N VAL A 168 19.41 24.46 4.34
CA VAL A 168 19.63 25.84 3.90
C VAL A 168 19.39 26.75 5.10
N MET A 169 20.32 27.66 5.36
CA MET A 169 20.12 28.78 6.27
C MET A 169 20.22 30.08 5.48
N ILE A 170 19.17 30.88 5.56
CA ILE A 170 19.18 32.26 5.08
C ILE A 170 20.00 33.05 6.09
N LYS A 171 20.96 33.86 5.62
CA LYS A 171 21.71 34.77 6.50
C LYS A 171 20.70 35.77 7.13
N PRO A 172 20.60 35.89 8.46
CA PRO A 172 19.87 37.00 9.06
C PRO A 172 20.71 38.26 8.83
N GLY A 173 20.34 39.06 7.83
CA GLY A 173 21.02 40.32 7.56
C GLY A 173 20.96 40.77 6.11
N THR A 174 19.77 41.14 5.65
CA THR A 174 19.54 42.29 4.74
C THR A 174 18.04 42.60 4.75
N GLU A 175 17.71 43.62 5.53
CA GLU A 175 16.57 44.54 5.46
C GLU A 175 15.15 43.96 5.29
N ALA A 176 14.40 44.05 6.39
CA ALA A 176 12.98 44.31 6.32
C ALA A 176 12.76 45.60 5.52
N LEU A 177 12.36 45.47 4.25
CA LEU A 177 11.70 46.57 3.55
C LEU A 177 10.32 46.73 4.16
N ARG A 178 10.25 47.72 5.07
CA ARG A 178 9.10 48.60 5.20
C ARG A 178 8.77 49.13 3.81
N GLU A 179 7.56 48.88 3.35
CA GLU A 179 6.81 49.84 2.54
C GLU A 179 5.45 49.97 3.21
N GLU A 180 5.40 50.90 4.17
CA GLU A 180 4.23 51.77 4.31
C GLU A 180 4.35 52.80 3.19
N GLU A 181 3.40 52.80 2.27
CA GLU A 181 2.70 53.99 1.74
C GLU A 181 1.32 53.56 1.23
#